data_AF-A0A7X8CYP8-F1
#
_entry.id   AF-A0A7X8CYP8-F1
#
_cell.length_a   1.000
_cell.length_b   1.000
_cell.length_c   1.000
_cell.angle_alpha   90.00
_cell.angle_beta   90.00
_cell.angle_gamma   90.00
#
_symmetry.space_group_name_H-M   'P 1'
#
loop_
_entity.id
_entity.type
_entity.pdbx_description
1 polymer ?
#
loop_
_entity_poly.entity_id
_entity_poly.type
_entity_poly.pdbx_seq_one_letter_code
_entity_poly.pdbx_strand_id
1 'polypeptide(L)'
;MKLHEHEAKEVFKAEGIPVPRSVLATDPDGAARAAREAGFPCVLKSQVLRGGRGKAGLIKLVRSEPEARETAAALFDSPHGVRKILVEEAVDIDRELYLSITVDPAAAEAVVLACSEGGVEIEDLAARFPEKVVRERVPLAEGLSSYRARNVAYALGLSGEAAKKTAGILEALWRVFRK
;
A
#
# COMPACT_ATOMS: atom_id res chain seq x y z
N MET A 1 12.80 -4.32 -11.86
CA MET A 1 13.35 -3.62 -10.67
C MET A 1 12.29 -3.60 -9.58
N LYS A 2 12.67 -3.63 -8.29
CA LYS A 2 11.72 -3.46 -7.17
C LYS A 2 11.89 -2.06 -6.57
N LEU A 3 10.80 -1.48 -6.07
CA LEU A 3 10.80 -0.21 -5.35
C LEU A 3 10.57 -0.47 -3.85
N HIS A 4 11.15 0.38 -3.01
CA HIS A 4 10.75 0.49 -1.61
C HIS A 4 9.37 1.16 -1.49
N GLU A 5 8.72 0.97 -0.34
CA GLU A 5 7.38 1.53 -0.09
C GLU A 5 7.34 3.05 -0.23
N HIS A 6 8.34 3.77 0.29
CA HIS A 6 8.39 5.24 0.17
C HIS A 6 8.50 5.70 -1.30
N GLU A 7 9.27 5.00 -2.14
CA GLU A 7 9.41 5.33 -3.56
C GLU A 7 8.09 5.09 -4.31
N ALA A 8 7.41 3.97 -4.01
CA ALA A 8 6.09 3.69 -4.58
C ALA A 8 5.06 4.76 -4.17
N LYS A 9 5.10 5.24 -2.92
CA LYS A 9 4.22 6.31 -2.44
C LYS A 9 4.47 7.64 -3.14
N GLU A 10 5.72 7.99 -3.45
CA GLU A 10 6.00 9.20 -4.25
C GLU A 10 5.43 9.08 -5.67
N VAL A 11 5.53 7.92 -6.29
CA VAL A 11 4.89 7.66 -7.60
C VAL A 11 3.37 7.78 -7.51
N PHE A 12 2.76 7.22 -6.46
CA PHE A 12 1.32 7.30 -6.22
C PHE A 12 0.85 8.73 -6.01
N LYS A 13 1.56 9.49 -5.18
CA LYS A 13 1.27 10.90 -4.90
C LYS A 13 1.38 11.75 -6.17
N ALA A 14 2.37 11.50 -7.02
CA ALA A 14 2.53 12.19 -8.31
C ALA A 14 1.35 11.94 -9.26
N GLU A 15 0.65 10.81 -9.13
CA GLU A 15 -0.55 10.47 -9.90
C GLU A 15 -1.87 10.83 -9.19
N GLY A 16 -1.80 11.50 -8.05
CA GLY A 16 -2.98 11.94 -7.28
C GLY A 16 -3.62 10.84 -6.44
N ILE A 17 -2.93 9.71 -6.23
CA ILE A 17 -3.40 8.67 -5.31
C ILE A 17 -3.11 9.14 -3.88
N PRO A 18 -4.13 9.17 -2.99
CA PRO A 18 -3.93 9.58 -1.62
C PRO A 18 -3.06 8.56 -0.88
N VAL A 19 -1.99 9.05 -0.25
CA VAL A 19 -1.11 8.28 0.63
C VAL A 19 -0.95 9.06 1.94
N PRO A 20 -0.79 8.38 3.09
CA PRO A 20 -0.59 9.08 4.34
C PRO A 20 0.72 9.88 4.32
N ARG A 21 0.76 10.98 5.05
CA ARG A 21 1.96 11.80 5.18
C ARG A 21 3.04 11.00 5.87
N SER A 22 4.22 10.99 5.26
CA SER A 22 5.34 10.24 5.76
C SER A 22 6.67 10.92 5.47
N VAL A 23 7.66 10.63 6.31
CA VAL A 23 9.01 11.17 6.25
C VAL A 23 10.00 10.02 6.39
N LEU A 24 11.04 10.04 5.57
CA LEU A 24 12.08 9.02 5.57
C LEU A 24 13.18 9.38 6.56
N ALA A 25 13.52 8.46 7.46
CA ALA A 25 14.60 8.59 8.42
C ALA A 25 15.71 7.57 8.15
N THR A 26 16.96 7.99 8.36
CA THR A 26 18.18 7.18 8.17
C THR A 26 18.90 6.85 9.47
N ASP A 27 18.43 7.41 10.59
CA ASP A 27 18.99 7.23 11.92
C ASP A 27 17.88 7.41 12.99
N PRO A 28 18.10 6.96 14.24
CA PRO A 28 17.09 7.04 15.30
C PRO A 28 16.63 8.47 15.64
N ASP A 29 17.52 9.45 15.57
CA ASP A 29 17.19 10.85 15.89
C ASP A 29 16.34 11.48 14.79
N GLY A 30 16.62 11.13 13.53
CA GLY A 30 15.79 11.47 12.38
C GLY A 30 14.39 10.87 12.47
N ALA A 31 14.29 9.61 12.94
CA ALA A 31 12.99 8.97 13.14
C ALA A 31 12.17 9.65 14.24
N ALA A 32 12.82 10.05 15.34
CA ALA A 32 12.18 10.80 16.43
C ALA A 32 11.66 12.17 15.96
N ARG A 33 12.47 12.94 15.22
CA ARG A 33 12.05 14.23 14.63
C ARG A 33 10.88 14.05 13.67
N ALA A 34 10.96 13.06 12.78
CA ALA A 34 9.89 12.73 11.84
C ALA A 34 8.59 12.31 12.55
N ALA A 35 8.69 11.56 13.65
CA ALA A 35 7.54 11.12 14.44
C ALA A 35 6.83 12.31 15.10
N ARG A 36 7.60 13.27 15.61
CA ARG A 36 7.05 14.53 16.15
C ARG A 36 6.31 15.34 15.09
N GLU A 37 6.84 15.40 13.87
CA GLU A 37 6.21 16.09 12.74
C GLU A 37 4.96 15.37 12.22
N ALA A 38 4.97 14.03 12.18
CA ALA A 38 3.83 13.21 11.77
C ALA A 38 2.67 13.28 12.78
N GLY A 39 2.97 13.54 14.06
CA GLY A 39 2.00 13.47 15.16
C GLY A 39 1.85 12.06 15.71
N PHE A 40 1.25 11.94 16.89
CA PHE A 40 1.08 10.66 17.59
C PHE A 40 -0.40 10.22 17.63
N PRO A 41 -0.69 8.91 17.48
CA PRO A 41 0.26 7.85 17.17
C PRO A 41 0.79 7.93 15.73
N CYS A 42 1.98 7.38 15.49
CA CYS A 42 2.55 7.20 14.15
C CYS A 42 3.17 5.81 14.00
N VAL A 43 3.50 5.45 12.76
CA VAL A 43 3.97 4.12 12.38
C VAL A 43 5.38 4.20 11.81
N LEU A 44 6.31 3.46 12.41
CA LEU A 44 7.66 3.24 11.89
C LEU A 44 7.64 1.99 11.02
N LYS A 45 7.95 2.17 9.72
CA LYS A 45 7.94 1.10 8.71
C LYS A 45 9.33 0.91 8.12
N SER A 46 9.97 -0.20 8.48
CA SER A 46 11.30 -0.53 7.95
C SER A 46 11.24 -0.70 6.42
N GLN A 47 12.16 -0.05 5.72
CA GLN A 47 12.21 -0.08 4.26
C GLN A 47 13.13 -1.21 3.79
N VAL A 48 12.54 -2.37 3.50
CA VAL A 48 13.22 -3.55 2.95
C VAL A 48 12.42 -4.14 1.78
N LEU A 49 13.10 -4.71 0.77
CA LEU A 49 12.48 -5.22 -0.46
C LEU A 49 11.90 -6.64 -0.30
N ARG A 50 11.13 -6.86 0.76
CA ARG A 50 10.43 -8.12 1.03
C ARG A 50 9.08 -7.89 1.71
N GLY A 51 8.14 -8.80 1.45
CA GLY A 51 6.84 -8.85 2.12
C GLY A 51 6.92 -9.32 3.57
N GLY A 52 5.77 -9.43 4.25
CA GLY A 52 5.68 -10.00 5.60
C GLY A 52 6.28 -9.14 6.72
N ARG A 53 6.60 -7.86 6.47
CA ARG A 53 7.24 -6.96 7.45
C ARG A 53 6.44 -6.81 8.75
N GLY A 54 5.11 -6.79 8.68
CA GLY A 54 4.25 -6.74 9.86
C GLY A 54 4.43 -7.96 10.76
N LYS A 55 4.35 -9.17 10.17
CA LYS A 55 4.58 -10.45 10.86
C LYS A 55 6.01 -10.56 11.41
N ALA A 56 6.99 -9.97 10.72
CA ALA A 56 8.39 -9.94 11.15
C ALA A 56 8.69 -8.85 12.21
N GLY A 57 7.70 -8.10 12.69
CA GLY A 57 7.90 -7.06 13.69
C GLY A 57 8.65 -5.82 13.18
N LEU A 58 8.72 -5.62 11.86
CA LEU A 58 9.40 -4.51 11.21
C LEU A 58 8.53 -3.28 10.94
N ILE A 59 7.27 -3.36 11.39
CA ILE A 59 6.29 -2.27 11.40
C ILE A 59 5.85 -2.09 12.86
N LYS A 60 6.00 -0.88 13.40
CA LYS A 60 5.73 -0.58 14.81
C LYS A 60 4.94 0.72 14.94
N LEU A 61 3.88 0.69 15.73
CA LEU A 61 3.15 1.88 16.13
C LEU A 61 3.79 2.46 17.39
N VAL A 62 4.02 3.77 17.40
CA VAL A 62 4.62 4.50 18.51
C VAL A 62 3.73 5.69 18.90
N ARG A 63 3.78 6.07 20.18
CA ARG A 63 2.89 7.08 20.79
C ARG A 63 3.65 8.27 21.37
N SER A 64 4.97 8.25 21.35
CA SER A 64 5.80 9.36 21.84
C SER A 64 7.13 9.44 21.11
N GLU A 65 7.78 10.61 21.19
CA GLU A 65 9.09 10.84 20.58
C GLU A 65 10.20 9.94 21.18
N PRO A 66 10.29 9.74 22.52
CA PRO A 66 11.25 8.79 23.09
C PRO A 66 11.04 7.36 22.60
N GLU A 67 9.78 6.89 22.56
CA GLU A 67 9.43 5.55 22.06
C GLU A 67 9.79 5.40 20.58
N ALA A 68 9.57 6.43 19.76
CA ALA A 68 9.97 6.45 18.36
C ALA A 68 11.49 6.28 18.20
N ARG A 69 12.28 6.99 19.01
CA ARG A 69 13.75 6.91 18.99
C ARG A 69 14.24 5.50 19.36
N GLU A 70 13.76 4.97 20.46
CA GLU A 70 14.14 3.63 20.96
C GLU A 70 13.74 2.54 19.96
N THR A 71 12.50 2.60 19.46
CA THR A 71 12.00 1.67 18.46
C THR A 71 12.81 1.73 17.17
N ALA A 72 13.16 2.94 16.70
CA ALA A 72 13.98 3.10 15.51
C ALA A 72 15.38 2.50 15.69
N ALA A 73 16.04 2.73 16.82
CA ALA A 73 17.34 2.12 17.12
C ALA A 73 17.29 0.58 17.03
N ALA A 74 16.28 -0.03 17.68
CA ALA A 74 16.08 -1.47 17.62
C ALA A 74 15.81 -1.99 16.19
N LEU A 75 15.10 -1.23 15.36
CA LEU A 75 14.86 -1.60 13.96
C LEU A 75 16.14 -1.52 13.12
N PHE A 76 16.97 -0.49 13.30
CA PHE A 76 18.25 -0.35 12.59
C PHE A 76 19.25 -1.45 12.98
N ASP A 77 19.32 -1.83 14.26
CA ASP A 77 20.20 -2.89 14.77
C ASP A 77 19.70 -4.31 14.46
N SER A 78 18.48 -4.44 13.92
CA SER A 78 17.92 -5.74 13.59
C SER A 78 18.75 -6.48 12.52
N PRO A 79 18.76 -7.83 12.52
CA PRO A 79 19.49 -8.64 11.51
C PRO A 79 18.88 -8.52 10.11
N HIS A 80 17.86 -7.68 9.93
CA HIS A 80 17.13 -7.51 8.71
C HIS A 80 17.74 -6.48 7.75
N GLY A 81 18.86 -5.85 8.15
CA GLY A 81 19.61 -4.92 7.30
C GLY A 81 18.84 -3.64 7.02
N VAL A 82 18.08 -3.15 8.01
CA VAL A 82 17.29 -1.92 7.86
C VAL A 82 18.25 -0.74 7.73
N ARG A 83 18.13 0.02 6.64
CA ARG A 83 18.93 1.23 6.39
C ARG A 83 18.11 2.51 6.40
N LYS A 84 16.80 2.38 6.26
CA LYS A 84 15.85 3.49 6.22
C LYS A 84 14.55 3.05 6.90
N ILE A 85 13.93 3.98 7.62
CA ILE A 85 12.62 3.80 8.24
C ILE A 85 11.70 4.88 7.67
N LEU A 86 10.54 4.47 7.16
CA LEU A 86 9.48 5.41 6.81
C LEU A 86 8.63 5.66 8.05
N VAL A 87 8.62 6.90 8.53
CA VAL A 87 7.76 7.33 9.64
C VAL A 87 6.51 7.94 9.04
N GLU A 88 5.36 7.39 9.36
CA GLU A 88 4.08 7.72 8.72
C GLU A 88 3.00 8.03 9.75
N GLU A 89 2.14 9.00 9.48
CA GLU A 89 0.98 9.27 10.34
C GLU A 89 0.09 8.03 10.47
N ALA A 90 -0.46 7.78 11.66
CA ALA A 90 -1.43 6.71 11.82
C ALA A 90 -2.74 7.11 11.13
N VAL A 91 -3.35 6.15 10.44
CA VAL A 91 -4.68 6.30 9.84
C VAL A 91 -5.68 5.48 10.64
N ASP A 92 -6.88 6.02 10.82
CA ASP A 92 -7.99 5.28 11.40
C ASP A 92 -8.62 4.41 10.31
N ILE A 93 -8.65 3.10 10.54
CA ILE A 93 -8.98 2.10 9.51
C ILE A 93 -10.35 1.49 9.85
N ASP A 94 -11.36 1.91 9.11
CA ASP A 94 -12.70 1.29 9.16
C ASP A 94 -12.74 -0.03 8.38
N ARG A 95 -12.15 -0.05 7.18
CA ARG A 95 -12.09 -1.22 6.31
C ARG A 95 -10.77 -1.31 5.56
N GLU A 96 -10.24 -2.53 5.44
CA GLU A 96 -9.10 -2.83 4.59
C GLU A 96 -9.57 -3.53 3.31
N LEU A 97 -9.05 -3.08 2.17
CA LEU A 97 -9.33 -3.63 0.84
C LEU A 97 -8.01 -4.03 0.17
N TYR A 98 -8.08 -4.94 -0.79
CA TYR A 98 -6.97 -5.30 -1.66
C TYR A 98 -7.23 -4.81 -3.09
N LEU A 99 -6.23 -4.19 -3.71
CA LEU A 99 -6.22 -3.77 -5.12
C LEU A 99 -4.83 -4.02 -5.73
N SER A 100 -4.78 -4.60 -6.93
CA SER A 100 -3.55 -4.69 -7.72
C SER A 100 -3.84 -4.76 -9.21
N ILE A 101 -2.84 -4.43 -10.02
CA ILE A 101 -2.86 -4.58 -11.48
C ILE A 101 -1.63 -5.39 -11.86
N THR A 102 -1.84 -6.48 -12.59
CA THR A 102 -0.76 -7.31 -13.14
C THR A 102 -0.99 -7.56 -14.63
N VAL A 103 -0.04 -8.18 -15.31
CA VAL A 103 -0.14 -8.53 -16.74
C VAL A 103 -0.32 -10.03 -16.92
N ASP A 104 -1.25 -10.41 -17.79
CA ASP A 104 -1.35 -11.74 -18.40
C ASP A 104 -0.75 -11.65 -19.82
N PRO A 105 0.54 -11.99 -20.00
CA PRO A 105 1.21 -11.82 -21.27
C PRO A 105 0.70 -12.76 -22.36
N ALA A 106 0.13 -13.92 -21.99
CA ALA A 106 -0.42 -14.87 -22.94
C ALA A 106 -1.70 -14.33 -23.59
N ALA A 107 -2.51 -13.61 -22.81
CA ALA A 107 -3.72 -12.97 -23.29
C ALA A 107 -3.50 -11.56 -23.86
N ALA A 108 -2.31 -10.98 -23.67
CA ALA A 108 -2.04 -9.55 -23.92
C ALA A 108 -3.02 -8.63 -23.17
N GLU A 109 -3.39 -9.03 -21.95
CA GLU A 109 -4.33 -8.34 -21.08
C GLU A 109 -3.63 -7.90 -19.78
N ALA A 110 -4.08 -6.80 -19.20
CA ALA A 110 -3.89 -6.56 -17.79
C ALA A 110 -5.00 -7.22 -16.99
N VAL A 111 -4.70 -7.62 -15.76
CA VAL A 111 -5.66 -8.18 -14.81
C VAL A 111 -5.68 -7.29 -13.58
N VAL A 112 -6.81 -6.62 -13.36
CA VAL A 112 -7.10 -5.94 -12.10
C VAL A 112 -7.61 -6.99 -11.12
N LEU A 113 -6.90 -7.17 -10.01
CA LEU A 113 -7.33 -8.01 -8.91
C LEU A 113 -7.81 -7.12 -7.76
N ALA A 114 -8.98 -7.43 -7.23
CA ALA A 114 -9.53 -6.70 -6.10
C ALA A 114 -10.21 -7.66 -5.10
N CYS A 115 -10.13 -7.33 -3.82
CA CYS A 115 -10.85 -8.06 -2.78
C CYS A 115 -11.34 -7.14 -1.66
N SER A 116 -12.52 -7.45 -1.11
CA SER A 116 -13.10 -6.76 0.04
C SER A 116 -12.39 -7.09 1.37
N GLU A 117 -11.51 -8.09 1.36
CA GLU A 117 -10.64 -8.49 2.46
C GLU A 117 -9.21 -8.04 2.15
N GLY A 118 -8.81 -6.90 2.73
CA GLY A 118 -7.42 -6.44 2.75
C GLY A 118 -6.61 -7.03 3.92
N GLY A 119 -5.31 -6.71 3.98
CA GLY A 119 -4.44 -7.09 5.10
C GLY A 119 -4.03 -8.56 5.17
N VAL A 120 -4.50 -9.39 4.22
CA VAL A 120 -4.21 -10.82 4.11
C VAL A 120 -3.32 -11.13 2.90
N GLU A 121 -2.70 -12.31 2.89
CA GLU A 121 -1.96 -12.79 1.72
C GLU A 121 -2.96 -13.12 0.61
N ILE A 122 -2.89 -12.39 -0.51
CA ILE A 122 -3.87 -12.53 -1.60
C ILE A 122 -3.78 -13.88 -2.28
N GLU A 123 -2.58 -14.49 -2.31
CA GLU A 123 -2.32 -15.80 -2.89
C GLU A 123 -3.07 -16.90 -2.15
N ASP A 124 -3.06 -16.85 -0.81
CA ASP A 124 -3.80 -17.79 0.03
C ASP A 124 -5.31 -17.63 -0.17
N LEU A 125 -5.78 -16.39 -0.28
CA LEU A 125 -7.20 -16.10 -0.51
C LEU A 125 -7.65 -16.57 -1.89
N ALA A 126 -6.85 -16.32 -2.93
CA ALA A 126 -7.14 -16.75 -4.28
C ALA A 126 -7.16 -18.28 -4.43
N ALA A 127 -6.38 -19.01 -3.63
CA ALA A 127 -6.35 -20.47 -3.63
C ALA A 127 -7.52 -21.09 -2.87
N ARG A 128 -7.91 -20.51 -1.72
CA ARG A 128 -8.94 -21.08 -0.83
C ARG A 128 -10.36 -20.58 -1.13
N PHE A 129 -10.48 -19.33 -1.54
CA PHE A 129 -11.74 -18.62 -1.75
C PHE A 129 -11.68 -17.79 -3.05
N PRO A 130 -11.48 -18.43 -4.22
CA PRO A 130 -11.31 -17.73 -5.49
C PRO A 130 -12.47 -16.81 -5.85
N GLU A 131 -13.68 -17.10 -5.37
CA GLU A 131 -14.90 -16.32 -5.56
C GLU A 131 -14.90 -14.96 -4.86
N LYS A 132 -14.06 -14.79 -3.82
CA LYS A 132 -13.90 -13.50 -3.13
C LYS A 132 -12.98 -12.53 -3.88
N VAL A 133 -12.23 -13.03 -4.86
CA VAL A 133 -11.27 -12.24 -5.63
C VAL A 133 -11.91 -11.82 -6.95
N VAL A 134 -12.22 -10.54 -7.05
CA VAL A 134 -12.67 -9.90 -8.29
C VAL A 134 -11.50 -9.89 -9.27
N ARG A 135 -11.75 -10.33 -10.51
CA ARG A 135 -10.78 -10.36 -11.61
C ARG A 135 -11.35 -9.65 -12.82
N GLU A 136 -10.89 -8.43 -13.07
CA GLU A 136 -11.29 -7.64 -14.23
C GLU A 136 -10.17 -7.68 -15.28
N ARG A 137 -10.42 -8.38 -16.39
CA ARG A 137 -9.48 -8.50 -17.52
C ARG A 137 -9.63 -7.31 -18.45
N VAL A 138 -8.54 -6.61 -18.71
CA VAL A 138 -8.50 -5.36 -19.49
C VAL A 138 -7.52 -5.53 -20.65
N PRO A 139 -7.99 -5.57 -21.91
CA PRO A 139 -7.10 -5.57 -23.06
C PRO A 139 -6.14 -4.39 -23.03
N LEU A 140 -4.83 -4.65 -23.18
CA LEU A 140 -3.80 -3.60 -23.07
C LEU A 140 -3.94 -2.50 -24.15
N ALA A 141 -4.56 -2.84 -25.28
CA ALA A 141 -4.85 -1.92 -26.37
C ALA A 141 -6.02 -0.97 -26.06
N GLU A 142 -6.99 -1.40 -25.26
CA GLU A 142 -8.18 -0.60 -24.91
C GLU A 142 -7.93 0.29 -23.68
N GLY A 143 -7.23 -0.24 -22.68
CA GLY A 143 -7.04 0.44 -21.41
C GLY A 143 -8.22 0.29 -20.44
N LEU A 144 -8.00 0.71 -19.18
CA LEU A 144 -9.04 0.65 -18.15
C LEU A 144 -10.04 1.80 -18.34
N SER A 145 -11.28 1.45 -18.68
CA SER A 145 -12.37 2.42 -18.77
C SER A 145 -13.00 2.71 -17.41
N SER A 146 -13.64 3.88 -17.28
CA SER A 146 -14.30 4.29 -16.04
C SER A 146 -15.47 3.40 -15.63
N TYR A 147 -16.13 2.70 -16.56
CA TYR A 147 -17.18 1.75 -16.17
C TYR A 147 -16.57 0.48 -15.56
N ARG A 148 -15.45 -0.02 -16.08
CA ARG A 148 -14.74 -1.19 -15.51
C ARG A 148 -14.22 -0.88 -14.11
N ALA A 149 -13.60 0.30 -13.93
CA ALA A 149 -13.16 0.75 -12.61
C ALA A 149 -14.31 0.83 -11.59
N ARG A 150 -15.47 1.35 -12.00
CA ARG A 150 -16.69 1.38 -11.15
C ARG A 150 -17.23 -0.02 -10.86
N ASN A 151 -17.26 -0.92 -11.85
CA ASN A 151 -17.71 -2.30 -11.66
C ASN A 151 -16.86 -3.03 -10.60
N VAL A 152 -15.53 -2.84 -10.64
CA VAL A 152 -14.65 -3.38 -9.60
C VAL A 152 -15.02 -2.80 -8.23
N ALA A 153 -15.21 -1.49 -8.11
CA ALA A 153 -15.60 -0.86 -6.84
C ALA A 153 -16.95 -1.38 -6.30
N TYR A 154 -17.95 -1.60 -7.16
CA TYR A 154 -19.22 -2.20 -6.74
C TYR A 154 -19.08 -3.66 -6.33
N ALA A 155 -18.23 -4.44 -7.03
CA ALA A 155 -17.94 -5.82 -6.67
C ALA A 155 -17.24 -5.96 -5.30
N LEU A 156 -16.56 -4.91 -4.84
CA LEU A 156 -16.01 -4.80 -3.48
C LEU A 156 -17.08 -4.47 -2.40
N GLY A 157 -18.34 -4.34 -2.81
CA GLY A 157 -19.45 -3.94 -1.94
C GLY A 157 -19.40 -2.46 -1.54
N LEU A 158 -18.75 -1.61 -2.34
CA LEU A 158 -18.73 -0.16 -2.11
C LEU A 158 -19.86 0.53 -2.86
N SER A 159 -20.33 1.65 -2.34
CA SER A 159 -21.38 2.46 -2.97
C SER A 159 -21.11 3.96 -2.77
N GLY A 160 -21.89 4.80 -3.46
CA GLY A 160 -21.81 6.26 -3.34
C GLY A 160 -20.41 6.83 -3.54
N GLU A 161 -20.00 7.71 -2.63
CA GLU A 161 -18.69 8.38 -2.67
C GLU A 161 -17.50 7.41 -2.52
N ALA A 162 -17.65 6.33 -1.74
CA ALA A 162 -16.57 5.34 -1.57
C ALA A 162 -16.29 4.60 -2.89
N ALA A 163 -17.33 4.22 -3.63
CA ALA A 163 -17.18 3.60 -4.94
C ALA A 163 -16.54 4.56 -5.96
N LYS A 164 -16.97 5.84 -5.95
CA LYS A 164 -16.40 6.88 -6.81
C LYS A 164 -14.91 7.11 -6.54
N LYS A 165 -14.51 7.25 -5.28
CA LYS A 165 -13.10 7.40 -4.88
C LYS A 165 -12.27 6.19 -5.28
N THR A 166 -12.78 4.98 -5.05
CA THR A 166 -12.08 3.72 -5.38
C THR A 166 -11.88 3.58 -6.89
N ALA A 167 -12.90 3.92 -7.70
CA ALA A 167 -12.76 3.95 -9.16
C ALA A 167 -11.69 4.96 -9.60
N GLY A 168 -11.66 6.15 -9.01
CA GLY A 168 -10.62 7.14 -9.30
C GLY A 168 -9.20 6.67 -8.94
N ILE A 169 -9.05 5.95 -7.82
CA ILE A 169 -7.78 5.32 -7.42
C ILE A 169 -7.38 4.24 -8.45
N LEU A 170 -8.30 3.40 -8.90
CA LEU A 170 -8.04 2.39 -9.93
C LEU A 170 -7.58 3.00 -11.26
N GLU A 171 -8.24 4.07 -11.70
CA GLU A 171 -7.84 4.81 -12.90
C GLU A 171 -6.45 5.43 -12.75
N ALA A 172 -6.11 5.96 -11.57
CA ALA A 172 -4.79 6.49 -11.29
C ALA A 172 -3.72 5.38 -11.23
N LEU A 173 -4.02 4.25 -10.60
CA LEU A 173 -3.16 3.07 -10.60
C LEU A 173 -2.93 2.54 -12.01
N TRP A 174 -3.93 2.60 -12.88
CA TRP A 174 -3.78 2.24 -14.29
C TRP A 174 -2.78 3.15 -15.01
N ARG A 175 -2.82 4.47 -14.75
CA ARG A 175 -1.82 5.40 -15.29
C ARG A 175 -0.41 5.10 -14.79
N VAL A 176 -0.24 4.74 -13.51
CA VAL A 176 1.04 4.28 -12.97
C VAL A 176 1.52 3.01 -13.68
N PHE A 177 0.64 2.01 -13.82
CA PHE A 177 0.95 0.72 -14.45
C PHE A 177 1.39 0.84 -15.92
N ARG A 178 0.90 1.86 -16.63
CA ARG A 178 1.20 2.10 -18.04
C ARG A 178 2.53 2.82 -18.29
N LYS A 179 3.20 3.32 -17.26
CA LYS A 179 4.50 4.00 -17.35
C LYS A 179 5.64 2.99 -17.19
#